data_AF-A0ABD7NTN4-F1
#
_entry.id   AF-A0ABD7NTN4-F1
#
_cell.length_a   1.000
_cell.length_b   1.000
_cell.length_c   1.000
_cell.angle_alpha   90.00
_cell.angle_beta   90.00
_cell.angle_gamma   90.00
#
_symmetry.space_group_name_H-M   'P 1'
#
loop_
_entity.id
_entity.type
_entity.pdbx_description
1 polymer ?
#
loop_
_entity_poly.entity_id
_entity_poly.type
_entity_poly.pdbx_seq_one_letter_code
_entity_poly.pdbx_strand_id
1 'polypeptide(L)'
;MVPVEKENVYQLRDYFHSKVIESAHIDPFKSCFFSLLEGVKSCITNFSFADLSLYQRCAISGLGILDETVSVQDVSRLLGQAPKIDSTPRPWVSDMFGVMAVKWLTAQMQDESIDHEFEKWISGFLAQQIESNHLSIFEKDIAAYVSNSESASFSSACIPLFLHYRKLLKINSHQNRLSLVERFMSEFQAQATENPSVTLLCVMLYVFNQINQEIAIAPPSGWTLDDLLRFLEHIPAGLKRWTWEDSGRTRGAEPVKWQVDNEYHVQNLLYILLAPIFNDIADEVNLQPVGQKNPRIDLYLPSLHTIIEVKYRKDTKKSFPALIGEIAEDASLYRVDEKYNDSYIISFLWDCTRATQEHVKFKEGVLKIKGIDGCVVISAPSTMSFKKKE
;
A
#
# COMPACT_ATOMS: atom_id res chain seq x y z
N MET A 1 33.60 -12.89 -2.11
CA MET A 1 32.14 -13.05 -2.30
C MET A 1 31.54 -13.43 -0.96
N VAL A 2 30.84 -12.50 -0.30
CA VAL A 2 30.09 -12.84 0.92
C VAL A 2 28.76 -13.44 0.46
N PRO A 3 28.40 -14.66 0.89
CA PRO A 3 27.11 -15.25 0.57
C PRO A 3 26.05 -14.41 1.28
N VAL A 4 25.27 -13.63 0.53
CA VAL A 4 24.18 -12.86 1.11
C VAL A 4 23.00 -13.81 1.22
N GLU A 5 22.86 -14.46 2.37
CA GLU A 5 21.57 -14.97 2.82
C GLU A 5 20.67 -13.75 3.07
N LYS A 6 20.05 -13.26 1.99
CA LYS A 6 19.11 -12.13 1.98
C LYS A 6 17.77 -12.59 2.55
N GLU A 7 17.74 -12.91 3.83
CA GLU A 7 16.53 -13.43 4.48
C GLU A 7 15.40 -12.37 4.55
N ASN A 8 15.73 -11.07 4.42
CA ASN A 8 14.77 -9.98 4.48
C ASN A 8 14.78 -9.08 3.23
N VAL A 9 13.60 -8.83 2.67
CA VAL A 9 13.36 -7.95 1.50
C VAL A 9 13.85 -6.52 1.68
N TYR A 10 13.87 -5.99 2.91
CA TYR A 10 14.39 -4.64 3.18
C TYR A 10 15.91 -4.57 3.09
N GLN A 11 16.62 -5.61 3.54
CA GLN A 11 18.07 -5.71 3.36
C GLN A 11 18.43 -5.85 1.87
N LEU A 12 17.61 -6.57 1.10
CA LEU A 12 17.76 -6.64 -0.35
C LEU A 12 17.55 -5.27 -1.01
N ARG A 13 16.55 -4.51 -0.56
CA ARG A 13 16.33 -3.14 -1.02
C ARG A 13 17.55 -2.25 -0.75
N ASP A 14 18.11 -2.28 0.46
CA ASP A 14 19.29 -1.48 0.77
C ASP A 14 20.52 -1.91 -0.06
N TYR A 15 20.68 -3.21 -0.31
CA TYR A 15 21.70 -3.73 -1.22
C TYR A 15 21.55 -3.20 -2.65
N PHE A 16 20.33 -3.24 -3.20
CA PHE A 16 20.05 -2.70 -4.54
C PHE A 16 20.26 -1.19 -4.60
N HIS A 17 19.85 -0.46 -3.56
CA HIS A 17 20.05 0.97 -3.46
C HIS A 17 21.55 1.34 -3.47
N SER A 18 22.39 0.63 -2.72
CA SER A 18 23.85 0.81 -2.76
C SER A 18 24.42 0.56 -4.16
N LYS A 19 23.99 -0.51 -4.85
CA LYS A 19 24.39 -0.78 -6.24
C LYS A 19 24.03 0.36 -7.19
N VAL A 20 22.83 0.93 -7.03
CA VAL A 20 22.38 2.04 -7.85
C VAL A 20 23.25 3.27 -7.59
N ILE A 21 23.51 3.63 -6.34
CA ILE A 21 24.38 4.76 -6.00
C ILE A 21 25.79 4.58 -6.61
N GLU A 22 26.39 3.41 -6.44
CA GLU A 22 27.73 3.12 -6.97
C GLU A 22 27.81 3.26 -8.50
N SER A 23 26.72 2.96 -9.21
CA SER A 23 26.70 2.90 -10.67
C SER A 23 26.08 4.13 -11.34
N ALA A 24 25.19 4.86 -10.67
CA ALA A 24 24.40 5.93 -11.27
C ALA A 24 25.25 7.15 -11.65
N HIS A 25 26.35 7.41 -10.93
CA HIS A 25 27.24 8.54 -11.22
C HIS A 25 28.04 8.41 -12.52
N ILE A 26 28.04 7.22 -13.15
CA ILE A 26 28.86 6.93 -14.33
C ILE A 26 28.11 7.28 -15.63
N ASP A 27 26.77 7.33 -15.59
CA ASP A 27 25.94 7.54 -16.77
C ASP A 27 24.94 8.70 -16.55
N PRO A 28 24.97 9.75 -17.40
CA PRO A 28 24.10 10.91 -17.27
C PRO A 28 22.61 10.57 -17.20
N PHE A 29 22.14 9.63 -18.03
CA PHE A 29 20.74 9.25 -18.05
C PHE A 29 20.36 8.49 -16.78
N LYS A 30 21.16 7.51 -16.35
CA LYS A 30 20.88 6.76 -15.10
C LYS A 30 20.88 7.67 -13.87
N SER A 31 21.79 8.64 -13.80
CA SER A 31 21.85 9.62 -12.71
C SER A 31 20.57 10.47 -12.64
N CYS A 32 20.14 11.01 -13.78
CA CYS A 32 18.91 11.77 -13.87
C CYS A 32 17.71 10.88 -13.55
N PHE A 33 17.62 9.69 -14.15
CA PHE A 33 16.51 8.76 -13.95
C PHE A 33 16.37 8.34 -12.48
N PHE A 34 17.48 8.07 -11.79
CA PHE A 34 17.45 7.81 -10.35
C PHE A 34 16.92 9.01 -9.55
N SER A 35 17.38 10.22 -9.87
CA SER A 35 16.94 11.45 -9.20
C SER A 35 15.44 11.71 -9.39
N LEU A 36 14.88 11.39 -10.57
CA LEU A 36 13.45 11.50 -10.87
C LEU A 36 12.64 10.64 -9.90
N LEU A 37 13.10 9.41 -9.69
CA LEU A 37 12.36 8.41 -8.94
C LEU A 37 12.52 8.60 -7.43
N GLU A 38 13.65 9.11 -6.96
CA GLU A 38 13.83 9.53 -5.56
C GLU A 38 13.11 10.86 -5.22
N GLY A 39 12.57 11.57 -6.22
CA GLY A 39 11.88 12.85 -6.02
C GLY A 39 12.81 14.01 -5.65
N VAL A 40 14.11 13.87 -5.95
CA VAL A 40 15.11 14.90 -5.68
C VAL A 40 15.16 15.87 -6.85
N LYS A 41 14.94 17.16 -6.58
CA LYS A 41 14.90 18.23 -7.60
C LYS A 41 16.27 18.62 -8.17
N SER A 42 17.36 18.11 -7.64
CA SER A 42 18.72 18.41 -8.09
C SER A 42 19.48 17.12 -8.35
N CYS A 43 19.77 16.87 -9.62
CA CYS A 43 20.67 15.78 -10.00
C CYS A 43 22.11 16.15 -9.58
N ILE A 44 22.86 15.18 -9.04
CA ILE A 44 24.30 15.33 -8.81
C ILE A 44 24.98 15.19 -10.18
N THR A 45 25.00 16.26 -10.97
CA THR A 45 25.49 16.23 -12.36
C THR A 45 27.00 16.40 -12.40
N ASN A 46 27.72 15.33 -12.77
CA ASN A 46 29.13 15.38 -13.19
C ASN A 46 29.27 15.39 -14.72
N PHE A 47 28.32 16.00 -15.44
CA PHE A 47 28.35 16.08 -16.91
C PHE A 47 27.85 17.44 -17.40
N SER A 48 28.30 17.80 -18.60
CA SER A 48 27.83 18.98 -19.34
C SER A 48 26.74 18.54 -20.32
N PHE A 49 25.55 19.12 -20.21
CA PHE A 49 24.40 18.75 -21.06
C PHE A 49 24.69 18.99 -22.55
N ALA A 50 25.47 20.04 -22.88
CA ALA A 50 25.83 20.39 -24.25
C ALA A 50 26.72 19.34 -24.94
N ASP A 51 27.52 18.59 -24.15
CA ASP A 51 28.45 17.58 -24.67
C ASP A 51 27.78 16.22 -24.92
N LEU A 52 26.52 16.06 -24.51
CA LEU A 52 25.77 14.84 -24.70
C LEU A 52 25.31 14.66 -26.16
N SER A 53 25.23 13.40 -26.58
CA SER A 53 24.64 13.07 -27.89
C SER A 53 23.20 13.58 -27.97
N LEU A 54 22.71 13.86 -29.18
CA LEU A 54 21.33 14.32 -29.40
C LEU A 54 20.30 13.37 -28.74
N TYR A 55 20.51 12.06 -28.85
CA TYR A 55 19.66 11.06 -28.22
C TYR A 55 19.64 11.21 -26.69
N GLN A 56 20.81 11.30 -26.05
CA GLN A 56 20.89 11.46 -24.59
C GLN A 56 20.26 12.78 -24.13
N ARG A 57 20.47 13.88 -24.85
CA ARG A 57 19.82 15.17 -24.53
C ARG A 57 18.30 15.06 -24.58
N CYS A 58 17.74 14.40 -25.60
CA CYS A 58 16.30 14.19 -25.71
C CYS A 58 15.78 13.28 -24.60
N ALA A 59 16.43 12.14 -24.36
CA ALA A 59 16.02 11.20 -23.32
C ALA A 59 16.06 11.83 -21.92
N ILE A 60 17.10 12.61 -21.58
CA ILE A 60 17.19 13.31 -20.30
C ILE A 60 16.16 14.43 -20.20
N SER A 61 15.96 15.21 -21.27
CA SER A 61 14.94 16.28 -21.29
C SER A 61 13.54 15.71 -21.01
N GLY A 62 13.23 14.53 -21.55
CA GLY A 62 11.95 13.87 -21.31
C GLY A 62 11.68 13.47 -19.86
N LEU A 63 12.72 13.39 -19.02
CA LEU A 63 12.56 13.16 -17.58
C LEU A 63 12.08 14.41 -16.83
N GLY A 64 12.30 15.62 -17.37
CA GLY A 64 11.82 16.88 -16.81
C GLY A 64 12.47 17.29 -15.47
N ILE A 65 13.73 16.92 -15.24
CA ILE A 65 14.45 17.22 -13.99
C ILE A 65 15.41 18.41 -14.13
N LEU A 66 15.97 18.58 -15.33
CA LEU A 66 16.90 19.65 -15.63
C LEU A 66 16.15 20.84 -16.24
N ASP A 67 16.67 22.05 -16.02
CA ASP A 67 16.14 23.26 -16.64
C ASP A 67 16.53 23.35 -18.13
N GLU A 68 17.61 22.65 -18.54
CA GLU A 68 18.02 22.55 -19.93
C GLU A 68 17.03 21.75 -20.77
N THR A 69 16.55 22.37 -21.87
CA THR A 69 15.58 21.76 -22.79
C THR A 69 16.16 21.57 -24.18
N VAL A 70 15.65 20.59 -24.92
CA VAL A 70 15.87 20.45 -26.37
C VAL A 70 14.79 21.17 -27.17
N SER A 71 15.15 21.67 -28.35
CA SER A 71 14.19 22.31 -29.26
C SER A 71 13.32 21.27 -29.99
N VAL A 72 12.15 21.69 -30.49
CA VAL A 72 11.31 20.86 -31.37
C VAL A 72 12.09 20.38 -32.61
N GLN A 73 12.96 21.25 -33.15
CA GLN A 73 13.84 20.92 -34.28
C GLN A 73 14.87 19.83 -33.94
N ASP A 74 15.42 19.84 -32.72
CA ASP A 74 16.31 18.79 -32.23
C ASP A 74 15.59 17.45 -32.12
N VAL A 75 14.34 17.45 -31.61
CA VAL A 75 13.52 16.24 -31.50
C VAL A 75 13.19 15.70 -32.89
N SER A 76 12.67 16.51 -33.80
CA SER A 76 12.40 16.09 -35.18
C SER A 76 13.66 15.55 -35.88
N ARG A 77 14.82 16.17 -35.65
CA ARG A 77 16.11 15.66 -36.15
C ARG A 77 16.50 14.30 -35.57
N LEU A 78 16.14 13.99 -34.32
CA LEU A 78 16.34 12.65 -33.75
C LEU A 78 15.39 11.64 -34.38
N LEU A 79 14.10 11.96 -34.45
CA LEU A 79 13.04 11.09 -34.96
C LEU A 79 13.20 10.79 -36.46
N GLY A 80 13.87 11.68 -37.21
CA GLY A 80 14.26 11.45 -38.60
C GLY A 80 15.45 10.51 -38.82
N GLN A 81 16.14 10.04 -37.76
CA GLN A 81 17.31 9.17 -37.92
C GLN A 81 16.92 7.71 -38.13
N ALA A 82 17.58 7.05 -39.08
CA ALA A 82 17.43 5.61 -39.29
C ALA A 82 17.90 4.82 -38.06
N PRO A 83 17.24 3.71 -37.70
CA PRO A 83 17.59 2.89 -36.53
C PRO A 83 18.92 2.15 -36.69
N LYS A 84 19.45 2.02 -37.92
CA LYS A 84 20.74 1.41 -38.22
C LYS A 84 21.52 2.29 -39.20
N ILE A 85 22.85 2.33 -39.04
CA ILE A 85 23.79 2.91 -40.02
C ILE A 85 24.76 1.80 -40.39
N ASP A 86 24.86 1.47 -41.68
CA ASP A 86 25.72 0.39 -42.17
C ASP A 86 25.55 -0.92 -41.39
N SER A 87 24.28 -1.31 -41.13
CA SER A 87 23.88 -2.46 -40.31
C SER A 87 24.20 -2.37 -38.81
N THR A 88 24.88 -1.32 -38.35
CA THR A 88 25.14 -1.09 -36.93
C THR A 88 23.91 -0.46 -36.28
N PRO A 89 23.32 -1.08 -35.24
CA PRO A 89 22.18 -0.50 -34.53
C PRO A 89 22.58 0.78 -33.80
N ARG A 90 21.68 1.75 -33.83
CA ARG A 90 21.82 2.99 -33.06
C ARG A 90 21.51 2.74 -31.58
N PRO A 91 22.02 3.57 -30.65
CA PRO A 91 21.90 3.32 -29.20
C PRO A 91 20.45 3.10 -28.71
N TRP A 92 19.49 3.84 -29.27
CA TRP A 92 18.07 3.74 -28.88
C TRP A 92 17.39 2.43 -29.29
N VAL A 93 17.99 1.64 -30.20
CA VAL A 93 17.41 0.37 -30.64
C VAL A 93 17.35 -0.63 -29.48
N SER A 94 18.29 -0.57 -28.55
CA SER A 94 18.34 -1.47 -27.39
C SER A 94 17.97 -0.80 -26.06
N ASP A 95 17.73 0.52 -26.05
CA ASP A 95 17.51 1.29 -24.83
C ASP A 95 16.03 1.66 -24.65
N MET A 96 15.24 0.71 -24.14
CA MET A 96 13.80 0.90 -23.98
C MET A 96 13.43 1.98 -22.96
N PHE A 97 14.26 2.19 -21.93
CA PHE A 97 14.03 3.24 -20.94
C PHE A 97 14.29 4.63 -21.50
N GLY A 98 15.35 4.80 -22.28
CA GLY A 98 15.61 6.07 -22.97
C GLY A 98 14.54 6.38 -24.03
N VAL A 99 14.08 5.37 -24.79
CA VAL A 99 12.96 5.53 -25.74
C VAL A 99 11.66 5.92 -25.02
N MET A 100 11.36 5.32 -23.86
CA MET A 100 10.23 5.74 -23.02
C MET A 100 10.34 7.20 -22.59
N ALA A 101 11.54 7.64 -22.19
CA ALA A 101 11.75 9.04 -21.82
C ALA A 101 11.56 9.98 -23.03
N VAL A 102 11.97 9.56 -24.24
CA VAL A 102 11.68 10.31 -25.47
C VAL A 102 10.16 10.38 -25.74
N LYS A 103 9.40 9.31 -25.51
CA LYS A 103 7.92 9.35 -25.58
C LYS A 103 7.32 10.39 -24.63
N TRP A 104 7.86 10.49 -23.42
CA TRP A 104 7.41 11.51 -22.46
C TRP A 104 7.76 12.92 -22.93
N LEU A 105 8.93 13.11 -23.54
CA LEU A 105 9.31 14.39 -24.12
C LEU A 105 8.34 14.83 -25.23
N THR A 106 7.99 13.94 -26.16
CA THR A 106 7.07 14.30 -27.26
C THR A 106 5.69 14.67 -26.72
N ALA A 107 5.18 13.89 -25.76
CA ALA A 107 3.91 14.20 -25.10
C ALA A 107 3.92 15.55 -24.34
N GLN A 108 5.07 15.94 -23.76
CA GLN A 108 5.22 17.25 -23.10
C GLN A 108 5.21 18.43 -24.09
N MET A 109 5.61 18.21 -25.34
CA MET A 109 5.62 19.26 -26.37
C MET A 109 4.21 19.62 -26.88
N GLN A 110 3.23 18.72 -26.71
CA GLN A 110 1.84 18.91 -27.17
C GLN A 110 1.75 19.26 -28.67
N ASP A 111 2.59 18.62 -29.48
CA ASP A 111 2.66 18.82 -30.93
C ASP A 111 2.32 17.51 -31.66
N GLU A 112 1.15 17.48 -32.30
CA GLU A 112 0.65 16.30 -33.03
C GLU A 112 1.60 15.85 -34.15
N SER A 113 2.36 16.77 -34.75
CA SER A 113 3.32 16.42 -35.81
C SER A 113 4.48 15.61 -35.23
N ILE A 114 4.96 16.00 -34.06
CA ILE A 114 6.05 15.31 -33.35
C ILE A 114 5.58 13.95 -32.84
N ASP A 115 4.35 13.85 -32.35
CA ASP A 115 3.76 12.57 -31.96
C ASP A 115 3.68 11.60 -33.15
N HIS A 116 3.28 12.09 -34.33
CA HIS A 116 3.27 11.26 -35.54
C HIS A 116 4.68 10.84 -35.99
N GLU A 117 5.67 11.75 -35.91
CA GLU A 117 7.07 11.43 -36.18
C GLU A 117 7.60 10.37 -35.21
N PHE A 118 7.21 10.42 -33.93
CA PHE A 118 7.60 9.46 -32.92
C PHE A 118 7.05 8.06 -33.22
N GLU A 119 5.75 7.97 -33.52
CA GLU A 119 5.12 6.70 -33.88
C GLU A 119 5.78 6.07 -35.12
N LYS A 120 6.10 6.90 -36.12
CA LYS A 120 6.87 6.46 -37.30
C LYS A 120 8.28 6.01 -36.92
N TRP A 121 8.97 6.74 -36.05
CA TRP A 121 10.33 6.41 -35.61
C TRP A 121 10.39 5.05 -34.89
N ILE A 122 9.50 4.80 -33.93
CA ILE A 122 9.46 3.52 -33.20
C ILE A 122 9.04 2.35 -34.10
N SER A 123 8.17 2.57 -35.09
CA SER A 123 7.78 1.52 -36.06
C SER A 123 8.98 0.97 -36.84
N GLY A 124 10.06 1.73 -36.97
CA GLY A 124 11.27 1.32 -37.67
C GLY A 124 12.13 0.27 -36.95
N PHE A 125 11.92 0.04 -35.65
CA PHE A 125 12.75 -0.92 -34.89
C PHE A 125 12.02 -1.70 -33.80
N LEU A 126 10.96 -1.15 -33.19
CA LEU A 126 10.42 -1.65 -31.93
C LEU A 126 9.80 -3.05 -32.06
N ALA A 127 9.05 -3.31 -33.14
CA ALA A 127 8.46 -4.63 -33.41
C ALA A 127 9.54 -5.73 -33.49
N GLN A 128 10.64 -5.46 -34.20
CA GLN A 128 11.77 -6.39 -34.30
C GLN A 128 12.44 -6.63 -32.94
N GLN A 129 12.51 -5.63 -32.07
CA GLN A 129 13.11 -5.78 -30.74
C GLN A 129 12.23 -6.60 -29.79
N ILE A 130 10.91 -6.42 -29.84
CA ILE A 130 9.95 -7.20 -29.05
C ILE A 130 10.01 -8.68 -29.42
N GLU A 131 10.09 -8.98 -30.72
CA GLU A 131 10.24 -10.35 -31.24
C GLU A 131 11.61 -10.95 -30.92
N SER A 132 12.63 -10.11 -30.72
CA SER A 132 13.97 -10.58 -30.34
C SER A 132 13.99 -11.14 -28.91
N ASN A 133 14.89 -12.10 -28.68
CA ASN A 133 15.15 -12.65 -27.34
C ASN A 133 16.18 -11.84 -26.54
N HIS A 134 16.53 -10.63 -27.01
CA HIS A 134 17.55 -9.80 -26.37
C HIS A 134 16.99 -8.89 -25.26
N LEU A 135 15.71 -8.53 -25.34
CA LEU A 135 15.05 -7.75 -24.30
C LEU A 135 14.61 -8.64 -23.14
N SER A 136 14.86 -8.19 -21.92
CA SER A 136 14.27 -8.75 -20.71
C SER A 136 12.74 -8.60 -20.70
N ILE A 137 12.05 -9.35 -19.84
CA ILE A 137 10.60 -9.24 -19.70
C ILE A 137 10.16 -7.80 -19.36
N PHE A 138 10.96 -7.08 -18.56
CA PHE A 138 10.68 -5.71 -18.15
C PHE A 138 10.86 -4.72 -19.32
N GLU A 139 11.88 -4.92 -20.15
CA GLU A 139 12.10 -4.10 -21.35
C GLU A 139 11.03 -4.35 -22.41
N LYS A 140 10.53 -5.59 -22.55
CA LYS A 140 9.39 -5.91 -23.41
C LYS A 140 8.12 -5.22 -22.95
N ASP A 141 7.88 -5.17 -21.65
CA ASP A 141 6.74 -4.45 -21.07
C ASP A 141 6.82 -2.93 -21.29
N ILE A 142 8.02 -2.34 -21.17
CA ILE A 142 8.25 -0.93 -21.52
C ILE A 142 8.02 -0.71 -23.03
N ALA A 143 8.52 -1.60 -23.89
CA ALA A 143 8.29 -1.53 -25.33
C ALA A 143 6.80 -1.62 -25.69
N ALA A 144 6.04 -2.46 -25.00
CA ALA A 144 4.59 -2.56 -25.15
C ALA A 144 3.88 -1.24 -24.78
N TYR A 145 4.25 -0.65 -23.63
CA TYR A 145 3.75 0.67 -23.23
C TYR A 145 4.12 1.78 -24.23
N VAL A 146 5.36 1.77 -24.73
CA VAL A 146 5.82 2.74 -25.73
C VAL A 146 5.02 2.63 -27.03
N SER A 147 4.74 1.41 -27.48
CA SER A 147 4.01 1.14 -28.72
C SER A 147 2.54 1.55 -28.64
N ASN A 148 1.85 1.20 -27.55
CA ASN A 148 0.46 1.59 -27.35
C ASN A 148 0.12 1.56 -25.86
N SER A 149 -0.02 2.74 -25.25
CA SER A 149 -0.30 2.88 -23.83
C SER A 149 -1.68 2.38 -23.40
N GLU A 150 -2.67 2.37 -24.29
CA GLU A 150 -4.05 2.00 -23.95
C GLU A 150 -4.29 0.49 -23.99
N SER A 151 -3.62 -0.22 -24.89
CA SER A 151 -3.79 -1.66 -25.10
C SER A 151 -2.60 -2.50 -24.63
N ALA A 152 -1.64 -1.91 -23.90
CA ALA A 152 -0.46 -2.62 -23.44
C ALA A 152 -0.84 -3.77 -22.50
N SER A 153 -0.34 -4.97 -22.82
CA SER A 153 -0.39 -6.14 -21.94
C SER A 153 0.98 -6.32 -21.29
N PHE A 154 1.01 -6.43 -19.97
CA PHE A 154 2.24 -6.53 -19.19
C PHE A 154 2.48 -7.94 -18.68
N SER A 155 3.68 -8.44 -18.90
CA SER A 155 4.14 -9.76 -18.46
C SER A 155 4.67 -9.72 -17.02
N SER A 156 5.36 -8.64 -16.66
CA SER A 156 5.84 -8.37 -15.30
C SER A 156 4.79 -7.62 -14.47
N ALA A 157 4.96 -7.63 -13.15
CA ALA A 157 4.22 -6.79 -12.24
C ALA A 157 4.92 -5.44 -11.99
N CYS A 158 6.25 -5.41 -12.06
CA CYS A 158 7.05 -4.22 -11.83
C CYS A 158 6.65 -3.03 -12.73
N ILE A 159 6.57 -3.23 -14.05
CA ILE A 159 6.31 -2.14 -15.00
C ILE A 159 4.89 -1.55 -14.88
N PRO A 160 3.78 -2.32 -14.84
CA PRO A 160 2.46 -1.73 -14.68
C PRO A 160 2.30 -1.00 -13.34
N LEU A 161 2.89 -1.50 -12.24
CA LEU A 161 2.91 -0.79 -10.95
C LEU A 161 3.72 0.50 -11.02
N PHE A 162 4.88 0.48 -11.67
CA PHE A 162 5.68 1.67 -11.93
C PHE A 162 4.88 2.75 -12.66
N LEU A 163 4.27 2.40 -13.79
CA LEU A 163 3.43 3.30 -14.58
C LEU A 163 2.23 3.79 -13.76
N HIS A 164 1.67 2.95 -12.91
CA HIS A 164 0.57 3.30 -12.02
C HIS A 164 0.94 4.35 -10.99
N TYR A 165 2.02 4.14 -10.23
CA TYR A 165 2.48 5.10 -9.23
C TYR A 165 2.95 6.42 -9.86
N ARG A 166 3.42 6.37 -11.11
CA ARG A 166 3.71 7.57 -11.94
C ARG A 166 2.47 8.23 -12.54
N LYS A 167 1.26 7.69 -12.32
CA LYS A 167 -0.02 8.18 -12.86
C LYS A 167 -0.13 8.13 -14.38
N LEU A 168 0.66 7.25 -15.01
CA LEU A 168 0.66 7.01 -16.47
C LEU A 168 -0.26 5.86 -16.88
N LEU A 169 -0.58 4.96 -15.93
CA LEU A 169 -1.50 3.85 -16.13
C LEU A 169 -2.48 3.76 -14.95
N LYS A 170 -3.77 3.57 -15.21
CA LYS A 170 -4.76 3.44 -14.14
C LYS A 170 -5.08 1.97 -13.86
N ILE A 171 -4.72 1.48 -12.68
CA ILE A 171 -5.13 0.16 -12.19
C ILE A 171 -6.38 0.37 -11.32
N ASN A 172 -7.56 0.15 -11.92
CA ASN A 172 -8.84 0.46 -11.26
C ASN A 172 -9.25 -0.57 -10.20
N SER A 173 -8.83 -1.82 -10.34
CA SER A 173 -9.22 -2.91 -9.43
C SER A 173 -8.21 -3.03 -8.29
N HIS A 174 -8.70 -2.89 -7.05
CA HIS A 174 -7.90 -3.11 -5.85
C HIS A 174 -7.34 -4.53 -5.81
N GLN A 175 -8.15 -5.54 -6.14
CA GLN A 175 -7.73 -6.94 -6.18
C GLN A 175 -6.62 -7.17 -7.21
N ASN A 176 -6.73 -6.56 -8.39
CA ASN A 176 -5.68 -6.65 -9.41
C ASN A 176 -4.38 -6.00 -8.92
N ARG A 177 -4.49 -4.84 -8.26
CA ARG A 177 -3.33 -4.15 -7.68
C ARG A 177 -2.64 -5.00 -6.61
N LEU A 178 -3.39 -5.62 -5.70
CA LEU A 178 -2.81 -6.53 -4.70
C LEU A 178 -2.10 -7.72 -5.35
N SER A 179 -2.72 -8.35 -6.36
CA SER A 179 -2.10 -9.46 -7.10
C SER A 179 -0.80 -9.04 -7.78
N LEU A 180 -0.74 -7.83 -8.35
CA LEU A 180 0.48 -7.27 -8.90
C LEU A 180 1.53 -7.02 -7.82
N VAL A 181 1.16 -6.50 -6.65
CA VAL A 181 2.10 -6.29 -5.53
C VAL A 181 2.72 -7.61 -5.08
N GLU A 182 1.94 -8.68 -4.90
CA GLU A 182 2.45 -10.00 -4.53
C GLU A 182 3.44 -10.55 -5.56
N ARG A 183 3.08 -10.46 -6.85
CA ARG A 183 3.95 -10.87 -7.96
C ARG A 183 5.23 -10.03 -8.02
N PHE A 184 5.12 -8.72 -7.82
CA PHE A 184 6.26 -7.81 -7.78
C PHE A 184 7.25 -8.19 -6.67
N MET A 185 6.77 -8.54 -5.48
CA MET A 185 7.67 -8.96 -4.39
C MET A 185 8.48 -10.21 -4.76
N SER A 186 7.87 -11.13 -5.50
CA SER A 186 8.56 -12.31 -6.03
C SER A 186 9.59 -11.94 -7.11
N GLU A 187 9.23 -11.05 -8.04
CA GLU A 187 10.12 -10.53 -9.07
C GLU A 187 11.33 -9.79 -8.45
N PHE A 188 11.08 -8.95 -7.44
CA PHE A 188 12.10 -8.18 -6.73
C PHE A 188 13.13 -9.08 -6.05
N GLN A 189 12.67 -10.16 -5.40
CA GLN A 189 13.55 -11.15 -4.78
C GLN A 189 14.38 -11.91 -5.81
N ALA A 190 13.78 -12.31 -6.94
CA ALA A 190 14.47 -13.03 -8.02
C ALA A 190 15.66 -12.23 -8.59
N GLN A 191 15.55 -10.89 -8.64
CA GLN A 191 16.65 -10.03 -9.09
C GLN A 191 17.89 -10.04 -8.19
N ALA A 192 17.83 -10.67 -7.01
CA ALA A 192 19.00 -10.83 -6.16
C ALA A 192 20.12 -11.63 -6.85
N THR A 193 19.77 -12.53 -7.77
CA THR A 193 20.69 -13.44 -8.46
C THR A 193 20.89 -13.11 -9.94
N GLU A 194 20.00 -12.33 -10.56
CA GLU A 194 19.98 -12.10 -12.01
C GLU A 194 20.82 -10.91 -12.50
N ASN A 195 21.49 -10.20 -11.58
CA ASN A 195 22.32 -9.01 -11.87
C ASN A 195 21.63 -7.98 -12.81
N PRO A 196 20.49 -7.41 -12.38
CA PRO A 196 19.68 -6.50 -13.18
C PRO A 196 20.44 -5.25 -13.64
N SER A 197 19.93 -4.62 -14.70
CA SER A 197 20.41 -3.30 -15.12
C SER A 197 20.12 -2.26 -14.03
N VAL A 198 20.99 -1.25 -13.92
CA VAL A 198 20.84 -0.16 -12.95
C VAL A 198 19.50 0.56 -13.13
N THR A 199 19.07 0.78 -14.38
CA THR A 199 17.80 1.44 -14.69
C THR A 199 16.61 0.62 -14.18
N LEU A 200 16.65 -0.71 -14.34
CA LEU A 200 15.63 -1.60 -13.78
C LEU A 200 15.64 -1.56 -12.25
N LEU A 201 16.81 -1.55 -11.62
CA LEU A 201 16.92 -1.40 -10.17
C LEU A 201 16.31 -0.09 -9.68
N CYS A 202 16.51 1.02 -10.39
CA CYS A 202 15.86 2.30 -10.06
C CYS A 202 14.33 2.17 -10.07
N VAL A 203 13.76 1.52 -11.09
CA VAL A 203 12.30 1.27 -11.16
C VAL A 203 11.83 0.36 -10.03
N MET A 204 12.54 -0.73 -9.78
CA MET A 204 12.18 -1.68 -8.72
C MET A 204 12.24 -1.04 -7.33
N LEU A 205 13.27 -0.24 -7.05
CA LEU A 205 13.39 0.50 -5.79
C LEU A 205 12.26 1.52 -5.65
N TYR A 206 11.92 2.23 -6.72
CA TYR A 206 10.80 3.16 -6.73
C TYR A 206 9.48 2.44 -6.40
N VAL A 207 9.16 1.37 -7.12
CA VAL A 207 7.93 0.59 -6.88
C VAL A 207 7.91 0.03 -5.45
N PHE A 208 9.02 -0.53 -4.98
CA PHE A 208 9.14 -1.04 -3.62
C PHE A 208 8.92 0.06 -2.57
N ASN A 209 9.50 1.25 -2.77
CA ASN A 209 9.33 2.37 -1.86
C ASN A 209 7.88 2.90 -1.90
N GLN A 210 7.23 2.95 -3.06
CA GLN A 210 5.82 3.36 -3.20
C GLN A 210 4.88 2.37 -2.50
N ILE A 211 5.06 1.07 -2.73
CA ILE A 211 4.33 0.02 -2.02
C ILE A 211 4.53 0.16 -0.51
N ASN A 212 5.77 0.38 -0.05
CA ASN A 212 6.02 0.57 1.37
C ASN A 212 5.49 1.88 1.93
N GLN A 213 5.43 2.97 1.16
CA GLN A 213 4.74 4.19 1.59
C GLN A 213 3.24 3.97 1.74
N GLU A 214 2.64 3.10 0.92
CA GLU A 214 1.27 2.63 1.12
C GLU A 214 1.13 1.74 2.38
N ILE A 215 2.19 1.04 2.81
CA ILE A 215 2.20 0.10 3.94
C ILE A 215 2.66 0.71 5.29
N ALA A 216 3.49 1.77 5.29
CA ALA A 216 4.25 2.26 6.45
C ALA A 216 3.46 3.15 7.43
N ILE A 217 2.21 3.46 7.13
CA ILE A 217 1.21 3.88 8.11
C ILE A 217 0.43 2.59 8.37
N ALA A 218 0.46 2.03 9.59
CA ALA A 218 0.00 0.66 9.92
C ALA A 218 -1.17 0.18 9.05
N PRO A 219 -1.10 -1.01 8.42
CA PRO A 219 -1.68 -1.22 7.09
C PRO A 219 -3.21 -1.00 7.04
N PRO A 220 -3.74 0.04 6.35
CA PRO A 220 -5.18 0.28 6.19
C PRO A 220 -5.75 -0.13 4.81
N SER A 221 -5.00 -0.77 3.92
CA SER A 221 -5.50 -1.07 2.55
C SER A 221 -5.24 -2.51 2.12
N GLY A 222 -5.70 -3.46 2.94
CA GLY A 222 -5.64 -4.89 2.65
C GLY A 222 -6.07 -5.82 3.78
N TRP A 223 -6.56 -5.30 4.92
CA TRP A 223 -7.12 -6.16 5.96
C TRP A 223 -8.36 -6.86 5.41
N THR A 224 -8.45 -8.15 5.64
CA THR A 224 -9.71 -8.88 5.55
C THR A 224 -10.45 -8.81 6.89
N LEU A 225 -11.71 -9.22 6.90
CA LEU A 225 -12.45 -9.41 8.16
C LEU A 225 -11.70 -10.35 9.13
N ASP A 226 -11.07 -11.39 8.61
CA ASP A 226 -10.29 -12.35 9.41
C ASP A 226 -9.06 -11.71 10.05
N ASP A 227 -8.39 -10.78 9.36
CA ASP A 227 -7.23 -10.08 9.92
C ASP A 227 -7.67 -9.16 11.07
N LEU A 228 -8.81 -8.48 10.92
CA LEU A 228 -9.42 -7.71 12.00
C LEU A 228 -9.77 -8.57 13.20
N LEU A 229 -10.39 -9.74 12.98
CA LEU A 229 -10.72 -10.67 14.04
C LEU A 229 -9.46 -11.17 14.77
N ARG A 230 -8.43 -11.60 14.03
CA ARG A 230 -7.16 -12.04 14.62
C ARG A 230 -6.51 -10.94 15.45
N PHE A 231 -6.53 -9.69 14.98
CA PHE A 231 -6.01 -8.56 15.73
C PHE A 231 -6.76 -8.33 17.03
N LEU A 232 -8.10 -8.25 16.96
CA LEU A 232 -8.96 -8.04 18.13
C LEU A 232 -8.80 -9.18 19.15
N GLU A 233 -8.71 -10.44 18.69
CA GLU A 233 -8.45 -11.60 19.56
C GLU A 233 -7.06 -11.60 20.19
N HIS A 234 -6.09 -10.87 19.61
CA HIS A 234 -4.73 -10.77 20.13
C HIS A 234 -4.50 -9.61 21.11
N ILE A 235 -5.47 -8.69 21.28
CA ILE A 235 -5.42 -7.60 22.27
C ILE A 235 -4.95 -8.06 23.67
N PRO A 236 -5.32 -9.25 24.22
CA PRO A 236 -4.85 -9.70 25.53
C PRO A 236 -3.32 -9.75 25.67
N ALA A 237 -2.56 -9.89 24.58
CA ALA A 237 -1.10 -9.84 24.61
C ALA A 237 -0.58 -8.48 25.08
N GLY A 238 -1.22 -7.37 24.63
CA GLY A 238 -0.90 -6.01 25.05
C GLY A 238 -1.35 -5.70 26.48
N LEU A 239 -2.45 -6.30 26.92
CA LEU A 239 -2.98 -6.15 28.29
C LEU A 239 -2.00 -6.63 29.38
N LYS A 240 -0.95 -7.40 29.04
CA LYS A 240 0.15 -7.74 29.97
C LYS A 240 0.86 -6.51 30.54
N ARG A 241 0.84 -5.39 29.81
CA ARG A 241 1.42 -4.10 30.24
C ARG A 241 0.37 -3.09 30.69
N TRP A 242 -0.84 -3.56 31.01
CA TRP A 242 -1.91 -2.70 31.53
C TRP A 242 -1.48 -2.03 32.84
N THR A 243 -1.59 -0.70 32.89
CA THR A 243 -1.15 0.08 34.06
C THR A 243 -2.18 -0.02 35.18
N TRP A 244 -1.80 -0.67 36.28
CA TRP A 244 -2.61 -0.78 37.49
C TRP A 244 -1.70 -0.79 38.72
N GLU A 245 -1.54 0.37 39.35
CA GLU A 245 -0.58 0.58 40.42
C GLU A 245 -1.30 0.87 41.74
N ASP A 246 -0.91 0.22 42.83
CA ASP A 246 -1.42 0.53 44.17
C ASP A 246 -0.56 1.57 44.90
N SER A 247 0.68 1.79 44.43
CA SER A 247 1.59 2.84 44.88
C SER A 247 2.45 3.32 43.70
N GLY A 248 2.91 4.58 43.77
CA GLY A 248 3.77 5.14 42.74
C GLY A 248 5.09 4.39 42.61
N ARG A 249 5.50 4.09 41.37
CA ARG A 249 6.73 3.33 41.07
C ARG A 249 8.02 4.13 41.24
N THR A 250 7.93 5.44 41.36
CA THR A 250 9.07 6.34 41.59
C THR A 250 8.79 7.26 42.78
N ARG A 251 9.86 7.79 43.39
CA ARG A 251 9.75 8.63 44.60
C ARG A 251 8.90 9.86 44.30
N GLY A 252 7.74 9.95 44.94
CA GLY A 252 6.80 11.07 44.81
C GLY A 252 5.82 10.99 43.64
N ALA A 253 5.80 9.88 42.89
CA ALA A 253 4.77 9.66 41.86
C ALA A 253 3.46 9.18 42.48
N GLU A 254 2.34 9.66 41.94
CA GLU A 254 1.02 9.13 42.24
C GLU A 254 0.80 7.79 41.49
N PRO A 255 0.12 6.80 42.10
CA PRO A 255 -0.20 5.55 41.43
C PRO A 255 -1.13 5.79 40.24
N VAL A 256 -0.82 5.18 39.10
CA VAL A 256 -1.68 5.24 37.90
C VAL A 256 -2.49 3.96 37.74
N LYS A 257 -3.78 4.11 37.41
CA LYS A 257 -4.67 3.00 37.05
C LYS A 257 -5.42 3.35 35.76
N TRP A 258 -5.28 2.52 34.73
CA TRP A 258 -6.10 2.62 33.53
C TRP A 258 -7.45 1.94 33.81
N GLN A 259 -8.49 2.76 34.03
CA GLN A 259 -9.82 2.31 34.43
C GLN A 259 -10.74 2.06 33.23
N VAL A 260 -11.43 0.92 33.26
CA VAL A 260 -12.48 0.55 32.29
C VAL A 260 -13.73 0.18 33.08
N ASP A 261 -14.67 1.12 33.16
CA ASP A 261 -15.83 1.04 34.06
C ASP A 261 -17.17 0.84 33.34
N ASN A 262 -17.16 1.02 32.02
CA ASN A 262 -18.33 0.97 31.15
C ASN A 262 -17.93 0.70 29.70
N GLU A 263 -18.95 0.58 28.85
CA GLU A 263 -18.83 0.32 27.41
C GLU A 263 -18.07 1.42 26.66
N TYR A 264 -18.33 2.69 26.95
CA TYR A 264 -17.63 3.83 26.35
C TYR A 264 -16.11 3.78 26.57
N HIS A 265 -15.64 3.33 27.73
CA HIS A 265 -14.20 3.19 27.97
C HIS A 265 -13.59 2.09 27.08
N VAL A 266 -14.35 1.03 26.79
CA VAL A 266 -13.92 -0.04 25.88
C VAL A 266 -13.93 0.47 24.44
N GLN A 267 -14.95 1.22 24.03
CA GLN A 267 -15.01 1.87 22.71
C GLN A 267 -13.80 2.79 22.50
N ASN A 268 -13.48 3.65 23.47
CA ASN A 268 -12.30 4.52 23.42
C ASN A 268 -10.98 3.73 23.33
N LEU A 269 -10.86 2.64 24.08
CA LEU A 269 -9.67 1.77 24.00
C LEU A 269 -9.54 1.17 22.60
N LEU A 270 -10.63 0.64 22.04
CA LEU A 270 -10.63 0.09 20.68
C LEU A 270 -10.32 1.15 19.64
N TYR A 271 -10.87 2.36 19.77
CA TYR A 271 -10.56 3.48 18.89
C TYR A 271 -9.07 3.80 18.91
N ILE A 272 -8.44 3.89 20.09
CA ILE A 272 -6.99 4.14 20.21
C ILE A 272 -6.16 3.04 19.53
N LEU A 273 -6.60 1.78 19.61
CA LEU A 273 -5.90 0.64 19.01
C LEU A 273 -6.09 0.58 17.48
N LEU A 274 -7.26 0.98 16.98
CA LEU A 274 -7.65 0.82 15.58
C LEU A 274 -7.39 2.06 14.74
N ALA A 275 -7.51 3.28 15.27
CA ALA A 275 -7.32 4.51 14.50
C ALA A 275 -5.95 4.66 13.83
N PRO A 276 -4.82 4.18 14.41
CA PRO A 276 -3.54 4.15 13.72
C PRO A 276 -3.50 3.21 12.50
N ILE A 277 -4.42 2.23 12.45
CA ILE A 277 -4.54 1.21 11.40
C ILE A 277 -5.64 1.58 10.40
N PHE A 278 -6.71 2.24 10.84
CA PHE A 278 -7.86 2.61 10.03
C PHE A 278 -8.10 4.11 10.16
N ASN A 279 -7.50 4.89 9.27
CA ASN A 279 -7.59 6.36 9.29
C ASN A 279 -9.02 6.88 9.04
N ASP A 280 -9.92 6.01 8.58
CA ASP A 280 -11.32 6.31 8.28
C ASP A 280 -12.30 5.79 9.33
N ILE A 281 -11.83 5.24 10.47
CA ILE A 281 -12.68 4.83 11.58
C ILE A 281 -13.63 5.96 11.99
N ALA A 282 -14.90 5.62 12.17
CA ALA A 282 -15.92 6.52 12.67
C ALA A 282 -16.49 5.96 13.98
N ASP A 283 -16.65 6.82 14.99
CA ASP A 283 -17.27 6.52 16.26
C ASP A 283 -18.67 7.12 16.37
N GLU A 284 -19.54 6.48 17.16
CA GLU A 284 -20.88 6.97 17.50
C GLU A 284 -21.74 7.41 16.30
N VAL A 285 -21.80 6.57 15.26
CA VAL A 285 -22.54 6.89 14.04
C VAL A 285 -24.04 6.71 14.26
N ASN A 286 -24.77 7.81 14.31
CA ASN A 286 -26.24 7.81 14.42
C ASN A 286 -26.88 7.35 13.10
N LEU A 287 -27.82 6.42 13.19
CA LEU A 287 -28.58 5.88 12.07
C LEU A 287 -29.95 6.55 11.93
N GLN A 288 -30.65 6.26 10.83
CA GLN A 288 -32.03 6.70 10.68
C GLN A 288 -32.91 6.09 11.80
N PRO A 289 -33.82 6.87 12.40
CA PRO A 289 -34.73 6.36 13.42
C PRO A 289 -35.58 5.20 12.89
N VAL A 290 -35.66 4.12 13.68
CA VAL A 290 -36.53 2.97 13.42
C VAL A 290 -37.68 3.01 14.42
N GLY A 291 -38.78 3.66 14.02
CA GLY A 291 -39.91 3.91 14.91
C GLY A 291 -39.53 4.85 16.07
N GLN A 292 -39.59 4.35 17.32
CA GLN A 292 -39.20 5.11 18.51
C GLN A 292 -37.73 4.86 18.93
N LYS A 293 -37.00 4.03 18.20
CA LYS A 293 -35.58 3.76 18.46
C LYS A 293 -34.70 4.62 17.57
N ASN A 294 -33.65 5.18 18.16
CA ASN A 294 -32.58 5.89 17.45
C ASN A 294 -31.31 5.04 17.56
N PRO A 295 -31.10 4.09 16.63
CA PRO A 295 -29.93 3.22 16.69
C PRO A 295 -28.64 4.04 16.44
N ARG A 296 -27.57 3.61 17.10
CA ARG A 296 -26.25 4.22 17.00
C ARG A 296 -25.21 3.12 16.93
N ILE A 297 -24.38 3.17 15.92
CA ILE A 297 -23.22 2.28 15.79
C ILE A 297 -22.12 2.77 16.71
N ASP A 298 -21.54 1.87 17.50
CA ASP A 298 -20.43 2.17 18.40
C ASP A 298 -19.16 2.57 17.62
N LEU A 299 -18.66 1.66 16.76
CA LEU A 299 -17.52 1.90 15.89
C LEU A 299 -17.81 1.34 14.49
N TYR A 300 -17.48 2.11 13.47
CA TYR A 300 -17.60 1.74 12.06
C TYR A 300 -16.27 1.91 11.35
N LEU A 301 -15.87 0.89 10.59
CA LEU A 301 -14.67 0.86 9.75
C LEU A 301 -15.12 0.89 8.27
N PRO A 302 -15.19 2.06 7.61
CA PRO A 302 -15.68 2.17 6.24
C PRO A 302 -14.86 1.36 5.24
N SER A 303 -13.54 1.36 5.37
CA SER A 303 -12.59 0.63 4.53
C SER A 303 -12.81 -0.89 4.51
N LEU A 304 -13.36 -1.46 5.58
CA LEU A 304 -13.76 -2.87 5.67
C LEU A 304 -15.26 -3.09 5.57
N HIS A 305 -16.04 -2.01 5.43
CA HIS A 305 -17.49 -2.02 5.55
C HIS A 305 -17.97 -2.82 6.78
N THR A 306 -17.34 -2.59 7.94
CA THR A 306 -17.51 -3.42 9.14
C THR A 306 -17.90 -2.57 10.35
N ILE A 307 -18.92 -3.01 11.08
CA ILE A 307 -19.38 -2.49 12.36
C ILE A 307 -18.75 -3.31 13.50
N ILE A 308 -18.24 -2.65 14.52
CA ILE A 308 -17.84 -3.27 15.78
C ILE A 308 -18.84 -2.82 16.85
N GLU A 309 -19.66 -3.76 17.28
CA GLU A 309 -20.64 -3.58 18.37
C GLU A 309 -19.99 -3.93 19.70
N VAL A 310 -19.85 -2.97 20.61
CA VAL A 310 -19.12 -3.16 21.85
C VAL A 310 -20.09 -3.45 22.98
N LYS A 311 -19.83 -4.50 23.74
CA LYS A 311 -20.57 -4.82 24.97
C LYS A 311 -19.64 -4.87 26.16
N TYR A 312 -20.10 -4.31 27.27
CA TYR A 312 -19.39 -4.37 28.55
C TYR A 312 -20.15 -5.18 29.60
N ARG A 313 -19.49 -6.18 30.18
CA ARG A 313 -20.02 -6.99 31.27
C ARG A 313 -19.26 -6.70 32.55
N LYS A 314 -19.85 -5.85 33.38
CA LYS A 314 -19.31 -5.41 34.67
C LYS A 314 -19.24 -6.52 35.71
N ASP A 315 -20.36 -7.22 35.90
CA ASP A 315 -20.57 -8.20 36.96
C ASP A 315 -21.53 -9.31 36.49
N THR A 316 -21.88 -10.22 37.40
CA THR A 316 -22.76 -11.35 37.09
C THR A 316 -24.24 -11.01 36.99
N LYS A 317 -24.66 -9.77 37.29
CA LYS A 317 -26.06 -9.35 37.19
C LYS A 317 -26.54 -9.33 35.75
N LYS A 318 -25.68 -8.90 34.82
CA LYS A 318 -25.95 -8.98 33.38
C LYS A 318 -25.52 -10.37 32.89
N SER A 319 -26.49 -11.17 32.48
CA SER A 319 -26.26 -12.54 32.04
C SER A 319 -25.79 -12.60 30.59
N PHE A 320 -25.09 -13.66 30.20
CA PHE A 320 -24.72 -13.89 28.79
C PHE A 320 -25.95 -13.96 27.86
N PRO A 321 -27.07 -14.62 28.22
CA PRO A 321 -28.29 -14.56 27.43
C PRO A 321 -28.85 -13.15 27.22
N ALA A 322 -28.77 -12.28 28.24
CA ALA A 322 -29.21 -10.89 28.09
C ALA A 322 -28.34 -10.13 27.07
N LEU A 323 -27.02 -10.34 27.11
CA LEU A 323 -26.08 -9.76 26.14
C LEU A 323 -26.33 -10.27 24.72
N ILE A 324 -26.61 -11.57 24.54
CA ILE A 324 -26.98 -12.15 23.25
C ILE A 324 -28.24 -11.47 22.70
N GLY A 325 -29.23 -11.22 23.57
CA GLY A 325 -30.47 -10.53 23.19
C GLY A 325 -30.22 -9.10 22.70
N GLU A 326 -29.38 -8.34 23.41
CA GLU A 326 -29.01 -6.99 23.00
C GLU A 326 -28.26 -6.99 21.65
N ILE A 327 -27.25 -7.86 21.50
CA ILE A 327 -26.49 -7.98 20.24
C ILE A 327 -27.42 -8.31 19.06
N ALA A 328 -28.38 -9.22 19.25
CA ALA A 328 -29.35 -9.57 18.21
C ALA A 328 -30.26 -8.39 17.85
N GLU A 329 -30.66 -7.59 18.84
CA GLU A 329 -31.46 -6.39 18.63
C GLU A 329 -30.69 -5.32 17.86
N ASP A 330 -29.47 -5.01 18.28
CA ASP A 330 -28.62 -4.00 17.63
C ASP A 330 -28.31 -4.38 16.18
N ALA A 331 -27.91 -5.63 15.95
CA ALA A 331 -27.69 -6.14 14.59
C ALA A 331 -28.95 -6.00 13.72
N SER A 332 -30.13 -6.31 14.26
CA SER A 332 -31.38 -6.16 13.51
C SER A 332 -31.67 -4.69 13.15
N LEU A 333 -31.35 -3.75 14.04
CA LEU A 333 -31.53 -2.32 13.79
C LEU A 333 -30.56 -1.79 12.72
N TYR A 334 -29.31 -2.24 12.74
CA TYR A 334 -28.31 -1.84 11.73
C TYR A 334 -28.69 -2.32 10.33
N ARG A 335 -29.30 -3.50 10.23
CA ARG A 335 -29.72 -4.09 8.96
C ARG A 335 -30.90 -3.38 8.30
N VAL A 336 -31.61 -2.50 9.02
CA VAL A 336 -32.71 -1.69 8.48
C VAL A 336 -32.20 -0.45 7.75
N ASP A 337 -31.00 0.04 8.09
CA ASP A 337 -30.43 1.22 7.45
C ASP A 337 -29.84 0.86 6.08
N GLU A 338 -30.26 1.57 5.02
CA GLU A 338 -29.85 1.29 3.64
C GLU A 338 -28.34 1.32 3.44
N LYS A 339 -27.61 2.14 4.21
CA LYS A 339 -26.16 2.29 4.09
C LYS A 339 -25.38 1.16 4.76
N TYR A 340 -25.97 0.48 5.73
CA TYR A 340 -25.29 -0.50 6.59
C TYR A 340 -25.89 -1.90 6.51
N ASN A 341 -26.92 -2.10 5.67
CA ASN A 341 -27.67 -3.35 5.61
C ASN A 341 -26.81 -4.58 5.21
N ASP A 342 -25.70 -4.38 4.52
CA ASP A 342 -24.77 -5.39 4.05
C ASP A 342 -23.41 -5.35 4.75
N SER A 343 -23.27 -4.48 5.76
CA SER A 343 -22.04 -4.41 6.56
C SER A 343 -21.74 -5.70 7.31
N TYR A 344 -20.46 -6.01 7.51
CA TYR A 344 -20.06 -7.06 8.45
C TYR A 344 -20.27 -6.56 9.88
N ILE A 345 -20.73 -7.41 10.80
CA ILE A 345 -20.93 -7.04 12.20
C ILE A 345 -20.08 -7.93 13.11
N ILE A 346 -19.17 -7.32 13.87
CA ILE A 346 -18.39 -7.98 14.91
C ILE A 346 -18.94 -7.59 16.28
N SER A 347 -19.36 -8.57 17.06
CA SER A 347 -19.63 -8.37 18.49
C SER A 347 -18.32 -8.43 19.28
N PHE A 348 -18.02 -7.39 20.06
CA PHE A 348 -16.87 -7.34 20.95
C PHE A 348 -17.31 -7.24 22.41
N LEU A 349 -17.07 -8.29 23.19
CA LEU A 349 -17.41 -8.32 24.62
C LEU A 349 -16.18 -8.13 25.50
N TRP A 350 -16.20 -7.11 26.36
CA TRP A 350 -15.28 -6.97 27.48
C TRP A 350 -15.90 -7.52 28.77
N ASP A 351 -15.39 -8.64 29.27
CA ASP A 351 -15.89 -9.32 30.47
C ASP A 351 -15.00 -9.08 31.69
N CYS A 352 -15.49 -8.25 32.62
CA CYS A 352 -14.81 -7.98 33.89
C CYS A 352 -14.86 -9.15 34.87
N THR A 353 -15.79 -10.10 34.68
CA THR A 353 -15.91 -11.26 35.57
C THR A 353 -14.89 -12.35 35.27
N ARG A 354 -14.30 -12.33 34.06
CA ARG A 354 -13.34 -13.33 33.58
C ARG A 354 -13.92 -14.75 33.60
N ALA A 355 -15.20 -14.89 33.25
CA ALA A 355 -15.91 -16.18 33.21
C ALA A 355 -15.54 -16.99 31.95
N THR A 356 -14.25 -17.30 31.80
CA THR A 356 -13.66 -17.86 30.58
C THR A 356 -14.30 -19.18 30.15
N GLN A 357 -14.82 -19.97 31.09
CA GLN A 357 -15.55 -21.21 30.81
C GLN A 357 -16.86 -20.99 30.01
N GLU A 358 -17.47 -19.80 30.11
CA GLU A 358 -18.70 -19.45 29.39
C GLU A 358 -18.40 -18.81 28.02
N HIS A 359 -17.18 -18.33 27.79
CA HIS A 359 -16.84 -17.52 26.62
C HIS A 359 -17.01 -18.28 25.30
N VAL A 360 -16.63 -19.56 25.26
CA VAL A 360 -16.77 -20.39 24.05
C VAL A 360 -18.25 -20.54 23.69
N LYS A 361 -19.09 -20.92 24.66
CA LYS A 361 -20.53 -21.08 24.45
C LYS A 361 -21.22 -19.76 24.08
N PHE A 362 -20.77 -18.65 24.66
CA PHE A 362 -21.25 -17.32 24.28
C PHE A 362 -20.89 -16.99 22.83
N LYS A 363 -19.62 -17.16 22.42
CA LYS A 363 -19.17 -16.94 21.02
C LYS A 363 -19.98 -17.79 20.04
N GLU A 364 -20.16 -19.08 20.33
CA GLU A 364 -20.97 -19.99 19.51
C GLU A 364 -22.44 -19.55 19.40
N GLY A 365 -23.01 -19.01 20.49
CA GLY A 365 -24.37 -18.49 20.49
C GLY A 365 -24.51 -17.23 19.63
N VAL A 366 -23.57 -16.29 19.75
CA VAL A 366 -23.57 -15.03 19.00
C VAL A 366 -23.36 -15.26 17.50
N LEU A 367 -22.41 -16.13 17.12
CA LEU A 367 -22.13 -16.45 15.71
C LEU A 367 -23.27 -17.18 14.99
N LYS A 368 -24.26 -17.71 15.71
CA LYS A 368 -25.48 -18.30 15.13
C LYS A 368 -26.55 -17.24 14.81
N ILE A 369 -26.40 -16.01 15.30
CA ILE A 369 -27.32 -14.91 14.99
C ILE A 369 -27.09 -14.49 13.54
N LYS A 370 -28.17 -14.47 12.75
CA LYS A 370 -28.10 -14.03 11.36
C LYS A 370 -27.66 -12.56 11.31
N GLY A 371 -26.63 -12.28 10.51
CA GLY A 371 -26.10 -10.93 10.34
C GLY A 371 -25.01 -10.55 11.33
N ILE A 372 -24.52 -11.48 12.16
CA ILE A 372 -23.26 -11.35 12.89
C ILE A 372 -22.19 -12.17 12.18
N ASP A 373 -21.06 -11.53 11.91
CA ASP A 373 -19.96 -12.09 11.10
C ASP A 373 -18.72 -12.41 11.95
N GLY A 374 -18.67 -11.89 13.19
CA GLY A 374 -17.59 -12.15 14.13
C GLY A 374 -17.97 -11.97 15.59
N CYS A 375 -17.28 -12.67 16.49
CA CYS A 375 -17.46 -12.50 17.94
C CYS A 375 -16.14 -12.61 18.70
N VAL A 376 -15.73 -11.53 19.33
CA VAL A 376 -14.53 -11.43 20.15
C VAL A 376 -14.93 -11.27 21.62
N VAL A 377 -14.28 -12.01 22.51
CA VAL A 377 -14.49 -11.89 23.96
C VAL A 377 -13.15 -11.72 24.64
N ILE A 378 -13.00 -10.62 25.38
CA ILE A 378 -11.78 -10.28 26.11
C ILE A 378 -12.09 -10.18 27.60
N SER A 379 -11.29 -10.89 28.40
CA SER A 379 -11.33 -10.73 29.86
C SER A 379 -10.58 -9.47 30.28
N ALA A 380 -11.13 -8.73 31.24
CA ALA A 380 -10.39 -7.64 31.87
C ALA A 380 -9.06 -8.15 32.49
N PRO A 381 -7.96 -7.38 32.41
CA PRO A 381 -6.65 -7.75 32.96
C PRO A 381 -6.76 -8.26 34.39
N SER A 382 -6.05 -9.35 34.72
CA SER A 382 -6.10 -9.99 36.06
C SER A 382 -5.68 -9.05 37.20
N THR A 383 -4.82 -8.08 36.89
CA THR A 383 -4.33 -7.04 37.81
C THR A 383 -5.39 -6.06 38.26
N MET A 384 -6.47 -5.87 37.48
CA MET A 384 -7.56 -4.98 37.88
C MET A 384 -8.33 -5.56 39.07
N SER A 385 -8.44 -4.78 40.14
CA SER A 385 -9.26 -5.07 41.31
C SER A 385 -10.46 -4.13 41.36
N PHE A 386 -11.66 -4.65 41.08
CA PHE A 386 -12.88 -3.88 41.27
C PHE A 386 -13.21 -3.86 42.75
N LYS A 387 -13.05 -2.71 43.41
CA LYS A 387 -13.55 -2.54 44.79
C LYS A 387 -15.06 -2.77 44.77
N LYS A 388 -15.56 -3.70 45.58
CA LYS A 388 -16.98 -3.73 45.93
C LYS A 388 -17.27 -2.37 46.59
N LYS A 389 -18.24 -1.62 46.06
CA LYS A 389 -18.82 -0.52 46.83
C LYS A 389 -19.41 -1.15 48.09
N GLU A 390 -18.88 -0.77 49.24
CA GLU A 390 -19.48 -1.04 50.55
C GLU A 390 -20.85 -0.37 50.66
#